data_AF-A0A2K2RRR1-F1
#
_entry.id   AF-A0A2K2RRR1-F1
#
_cell.length_a   1.000
_cell.length_b   1.000
_cell.length_c   1.000
_cell.angle_alpha   90.00
_cell.angle_beta   90.00
_cell.angle_gamma   90.00
#
_symmetry.space_group_name_H-M   'P 1'
#
loop_
_entity.id
_entity.type
_entity.pdbx_description
1 polymer ?
#
loop_
_entity_poly.entity_id
_entity_poly.type
_entity_poly.pdbx_seq_one_letter_code
_entity_poly.pdbx_strand_id
1 'polypeptide(L)'
;MAFHATVHADRLRFADAPRTAVRFPGTGDRASVSHSDRTHLPDQVEPGVDYHDVTVRYRLETGVPDADGTAPDPGDLPSGA
;
A
#
# COMPACT_ATOMS: atom_id res chain seq x y z
N MET A 1 1.53 11.13 8.12
CA MET A 1 0.82 10.35 9.17
C MET A 1 0.92 8.87 8.82
N ALA A 2 0.97 7.98 9.82
CA ALA A 2 1.01 6.54 9.62
C ALA A 2 -0.03 5.82 10.49
N PHE A 3 -0.70 4.84 9.91
CA PHE A 3 -1.65 3.93 10.56
C PHE A 3 -1.14 2.50 10.45
N HIS A 4 -1.21 1.75 11.55
CA HIS A 4 -0.80 0.36 11.61
C HIS A 4 -1.91 -0.48 12.25
N ALA A 5 -2.15 -1.65 11.68
CA ALA A 5 -3.07 -2.64 12.23
C ALA A 5 -2.48 -4.04 12.13
N THR A 6 -2.73 -4.88 13.13
CA THR A 6 -2.32 -6.29 13.10
C THR A 6 -3.54 -7.16 13.35
N VAL A 7 -3.72 -8.17 12.51
CA VAL A 7 -4.76 -9.20 12.64
C VAL A 7 -4.09 -10.54 12.88
N HIS A 8 -4.56 -11.25 13.91
CA HIS A 8 -4.16 -12.61 14.22
C HIS A 8 -5.39 -13.52 14.19
N ALA A 9 -5.24 -14.72 13.61
CA ALA A 9 -6.29 -15.72 13.59
C ALA A 9 -5.71 -17.14 13.61
N ASP A 10 -6.21 -17.99 14.51
CA ASP A 10 -5.84 -19.41 14.56
C ASP A 10 -6.38 -20.18 13.34
N ARG A 11 -7.55 -19.77 12.85
CA ARG A 11 -8.18 -20.30 11.63
C ARG A 11 -8.93 -19.19 10.90
N LEU A 12 -8.67 -19.07 9.61
CA LEU A 12 -9.32 -18.11 8.71
C LEU A 12 -9.81 -18.84 7.46
N ARG A 13 -11.07 -18.63 7.10
CA ARG A 13 -11.66 -19.16 5.87
C ARG A 13 -12.43 -18.08 5.14
N PHE A 14 -12.15 -17.92 3.86
CA PHE A 14 -12.89 -17.02 2.99
C PHE A 14 -14.06 -17.79 2.37
N ALA A 15 -15.28 -17.31 2.57
CA ALA A 15 -16.46 -17.87 1.90
C ALA A 15 -16.41 -17.60 0.39
N ASP A 16 -16.06 -16.36 0.03
CA ASP A 16 -15.84 -15.89 -1.33
C ASP A 16 -14.47 -15.19 -1.43
N ALA A 17 -13.92 -15.13 -2.65
CA ALA A 17 -12.66 -14.43 -2.88
C ALA A 17 -12.82 -12.93 -2.56
N PRO A 18 -11.98 -12.36 -1.68
CA PRO A 18 -12.13 -10.98 -1.23
C PRO A 18 -11.78 -10.01 -2.36
N ARG A 19 -12.70 -9.09 -2.66
CA ARG A 19 -12.46 -7.96 -3.57
C ARG A 19 -12.00 -6.77 -2.76
N THR A 20 -10.69 -6.52 -2.73
CA THR A 20 -10.11 -5.41 -1.99
C THR A 20 -9.75 -4.26 -2.93
N ALA A 21 -10.14 -3.04 -2.56
CA ALA A 21 -9.73 -1.82 -3.24
C ALA A 21 -9.50 -0.74 -2.19
N VAL A 22 -8.29 -0.18 -2.15
CA VAL A 22 -7.98 0.98 -1.30
C VAL A 22 -8.24 2.22 -2.13
N ARG A 23 -9.12 3.10 -1.64
CA ARG A 23 -9.42 4.39 -2.25
C ARG A 23 -9.05 5.49 -1.26
N PHE A 24 -8.42 6.55 -1.76
CA PHE A 24 -8.07 7.74 -1.00
C PHE A 24 -9.02 8.88 -1.40
N PRO A 25 -10.19 9.04 -0.76
CA PRO A 25 -11.08 10.16 -1.05
C PRO A 25 -10.46 11.46 -0.49
N GLY A 26 -9.99 12.33 -1.39
CA GLY A 26 -9.47 13.66 -1.06
C GLY A 26 -9.01 14.42 -2.31
N THR A 27 -9.23 15.73 -2.35
CA THR A 27 -8.75 16.60 -3.42
C THR A 27 -7.30 17.00 -3.14
N GLY A 28 -6.38 16.66 -4.04
CA GLY A 28 -4.95 16.93 -3.93
C GLY A 28 -4.12 15.64 -3.99
N ASP A 29 -3.07 15.64 -4.81
CA ASP A 29 -2.12 14.52 -4.90
C ASP A 29 -1.53 14.26 -3.52
N ARG A 30 -1.76 13.05 -2.99
CA ARG A 30 -1.16 12.59 -1.74
C ARG A 30 -0.39 11.32 -2.04
N ALA A 31 0.91 11.33 -1.78
CA ALA A 31 1.69 10.10 -1.77
C ALA A 31 1.18 9.22 -0.62
N SER A 32 0.34 8.24 -0.97
CA SER A 32 -0.26 7.31 -0.03
C SER A 32 0.26 5.91 -0.33
N VAL A 33 0.98 5.32 0.62
CA VAL A 33 1.55 3.98 0.49
C VAL A 33 0.74 3.05 1.38
N SER A 34 0.11 2.05 0.78
CA SER A 34 -0.57 0.95 1.48
C SER A 34 0.25 -0.32 1.30
N HIS A 35 0.66 -0.95 2.40
CA HIS A 35 1.44 -2.18 2.37
C HIS A 35 0.92 -3.18 3.40
N SER A 36 0.98 -4.46 3.06
CA SER A 36 0.62 -5.56 3.97
C SER A 36 1.73 -6.60 3.97
N ASP A 37 2.20 -6.96 5.15
CA ASP A 37 3.04 -8.13 5.37
C ASP A 37 2.15 -9.28 5.88
N ARG A 38 2.34 -10.47 5.31
CA ARG A 38 1.47 -11.63 5.53
C ARG A 38 2.29 -12.85 5.90
N THR A 39 1.86 -13.53 6.97
CA THR A 39 2.41 -14.82 7.39
C THR A 39 1.32 -15.88 7.27
N HIS A 40 1.68 -17.03 6.66
CA HIS A 40 0.79 -18.16 6.38
C HIS A 40 -0.49 -17.81 5.59
N LEU A 41 -0.46 -16.69 4.87
CA LEU A 41 -1.55 -16.26 4.00
C LEU A 41 -0.97 -15.76 2.67
N PRO A 42 -1.32 -16.38 1.52
CA PRO A 42 -0.85 -15.95 0.22
C PRO A 42 -1.45 -14.60 -0.18
N ASP A 43 -0.86 -13.94 -1.19
CA ASP A 43 -1.40 -12.69 -1.75
C ASP A 43 -2.79 -12.89 -2.35
N GLN A 44 -2.97 -13.97 -3.13
CA GLN A 44 -4.27 -14.42 -3.62
C GLN A 44 -4.77 -15.59 -2.78
N VAL A 45 -5.92 -15.38 -2.14
CA VAL A 45 -6.58 -16.38 -1.29
C VAL A 45 -7.67 -17.10 -2.07
N GLU A 46 -7.86 -18.37 -1.78
CA GLU A 46 -8.83 -19.24 -2.43
C GLU A 46 -10.08 -19.40 -1.56
N PRO A 47 -11.28 -19.36 -2.17
CA PRO A 47 -12.53 -19.64 -1.46
C PRO A 47 -12.53 -21.05 -0.88
N GLY A 48 -13.06 -21.21 0.33
CA GLY A 48 -13.25 -22.51 0.95
C GLY A 48 -12.02 -23.14 1.61
N VAL A 49 -10.82 -22.56 1.44
CA VAL A 49 -9.59 -23.03 2.07
C VAL A 49 -9.51 -22.54 3.52
N ASP A 50 -9.10 -23.44 4.41
CA ASP A 50 -8.78 -23.12 5.80
C ASP A 50 -7.30 -22.75 5.92
N TYR A 51 -7.04 -21.49 6.25
CA TYR A 51 -5.73 -20.98 6.59
C TYR A 51 -5.55 -21.02 8.10
N HIS A 52 -4.36 -21.39 8.56
CA HIS A 52 -4.06 -21.58 9.98
C HIS A 52 -2.89 -20.71 10.42
N ASP A 53 -2.92 -20.28 11.68
CA ASP A 53 -1.87 -19.44 12.28
C ASP A 53 -1.54 -18.22 11.40
N VAL A 54 -2.59 -17.48 11.04
CA VAL A 54 -2.52 -16.35 10.12
C VAL A 54 -2.16 -15.09 10.89
N THR A 55 -1.17 -14.36 10.37
CA THR A 55 -0.86 -13.00 10.80
C THR A 55 -0.84 -12.07 9.60
N VAL A 56 -1.55 -10.95 9.72
CA VAL A 56 -1.53 -9.87 8.73
C VAL A 56 -1.15 -8.57 9.43
N ARG A 57 -0.06 -7.96 8.99
CA ARG A 57 0.39 -6.64 9.46
C ARG A 57 0.16 -5.64 8.35
N TYR A 58 -0.74 -4.71 8.61
CA TYR A 58 -1.11 -3.66 7.68
C TYR A 58 -0.45 -2.33 8.09
N ARG A 59 0.11 -1.63 7.10
CA ARG A 59 0.65 -0.28 7.23
C ARG A 59 0.06 0.60 6.15
N LEU A 60 -0.44 1.75 6.58
CA LEU A 60 -0.87 2.82 5.70
C LEU A 60 -0.13 4.10 6.05
N GLU A 61 0.55 4.67 5.06
CA GLU A 61 1.29 5.91 5.18
C GLU A 61 0.68 6.95 4.25
N THR A 62 0.57 8.18 4.73
CA THR A 62 0.05 9.29 3.95
C THR A 62 0.94 10.51 4.17
N GLY A 63 1.51 10.99 3.08
CA GLY A 63 2.27 12.25 3.00
C GLY A 63 1.61 13.23 2.03
N VAL A 64 1.88 14.51 2.23
CA VAL A 64 1.68 15.53 1.19
C VAL A 64 2.98 15.50 0.37
N PRO A 65 2.94 15.33 -0.96
CA PRO A 65 4.14 15.46 -1.78
C PRO A 65 4.69 16.87 -1.58
N ASP A 66 5.99 16.98 -1.32
CA ASP A 66 6.66 18.28 -1.29
C ASP A 66 6.41 18.98 -2.61
N ALA A 67 5.97 20.24 -2.55
CA ALA A 67 5.80 21.10 -3.71
C ALA A 67 7.16 21.60 -4.19
N ASP A 68 8.08 20.69 -4.50
CA ASP A 68 9.34 21.00 -5.18
C ASP A 68 9.41 20.20 -6.47
N GLY A 69 8.42 20.44 -7.32
CA GLY A 69 8.60 20.41 -8.76
C GLY A 69 9.38 21.64 -9.21
N THR A 70 10.62 21.81 -8.73
CA THR A 70 11.58 22.64 -9.47
C THR A 70 11.98 21.82 -10.68
N ALA A 71 11.35 22.11 -11.82
CA ALA A 71 11.89 21.71 -13.12
C ALA A 71 13.34 22.19 -13.19
N PRO A 72 14.30 21.36 -13.65
CA PRO A 72 15.65 21.85 -13.86
C PRO A 72 15.59 23.07 -14.79
N ASP A 73 16.25 24.15 -14.38
CA ASP A 73 16.43 25.34 -15.20
C ASP A 73 17.02 24.90 -16.56
N PRO A 74 16.36 25.17 -17.71
CA PRO A 74 16.89 24.82 -19.02
C PRO A 74 18.16 25.60 -19.41
N GLY A 75 18.75 26.38 -18.49
CA GLY A 75 19.99 27.15 -18.70
C GLY A 75 21.31 26.38 -18.58
N ASP A 76 21.35 25.13 -18.12
CA ASP A 76 22.61 24.35 -18.01
C ASP A 76 22.73 23.28 -19.10
N LEU A 77 22.53 23.68 -20.36
CA LEU A 77 23.10 22.95 -21.49
C LEU A 77 24.43 23.64 -21.85
N PRO A 78 25.60 22.98 -21.70
CA PRO A 78 26.84 23.57 -22.17
C PRO A 78 26.75 23.81 -23.68
N SER A 79 26.78 25.09 -24.06
CA SER A 79 27.03 25.52 -25.44
C SER A 79 28.35 24.92 -25.87
N GLY A 80 28.35 24.23 -27.00
CA GLY A 80 29.49 23.46 -27.47
C GLY A 80 30.77 24.27 -27.67
N ALA A 81 31.88 23.54 -27.68
CA ALA A 81 33.10 23.83 -28.41
C ALA A 81 33.74 22.48 -28.79
#